data_AF-A0A9E7I2R8-F1
#
_entry.id   AF-A0A9E7I2R8-F1
#
_cell.length_a   1.000
_cell.length_b   1.000
_cell.length_c   1.000
_cell.angle_alpha   90.00
_cell.angle_beta   90.00
_cell.angle_gamma   90.00
#
_symmetry.space_group_name_H-M   'P 1'
#
loop_
_entity.id
_entity.type
_entity.pdbx_description
1 polymer ?
#
loop_
_entity_poly.entity_id
_entity_poly.type
_entity_poly.pdbx_seq_one_letter_code
_entity_poly.pdbx_strand_id
1 'polypeptide(L)'
;MTVLSPSEIEYLSCGAEHHLPLIMGLVDRELGESYSIFTYRYFVYLWPNLTFLAFHEEKCVGTVVCKMGHHRNTSRGYVGMLVVIEPYRGRGIALLFPKCNPTLLTTSHKNGGNDQPVNRLQMCQDF
;
A
#
# COMPACT_ATOMS: atom_id res chain seq x y z
N MET A 1 -1.20 24.53 12.50
CA MET A 1 -1.55 23.22 11.92
C MET A 1 -2.11 23.48 10.53
N THR A 2 -1.30 23.29 9.48
CA THR A 2 -1.72 23.51 8.10
C THR A 2 -2.59 22.35 7.65
N VAL A 3 -3.85 22.65 7.34
CA VAL A 3 -4.80 21.70 6.77
C VAL A 3 -4.39 21.54 5.30
N LEU A 4 -3.74 20.44 4.95
CA LEU A 4 -3.40 20.16 3.54
C LEU A 4 -4.68 19.77 2.81
N SER A 5 -4.90 20.36 1.63
CA SER A 5 -6.07 20.04 0.83
C SER A 5 -5.83 18.71 0.10
N PRO A 6 -6.81 17.80 -0.02
CA PRO A 6 -6.66 16.55 -0.78
C PRO A 6 -6.29 16.76 -2.26
N SER A 7 -6.44 18.00 -2.75
CA SER A 7 -6.16 18.44 -4.11
C SER A 7 -4.66 18.50 -4.46
N GLU A 8 -3.76 18.35 -3.48
CA GLU A 8 -2.30 18.47 -3.66
C GLU A 8 -1.58 17.11 -3.71
N ILE A 9 -2.31 15.98 -3.62
CA ILE A 9 -1.72 14.64 -3.66
C ILE A 9 -1.70 14.11 -5.09
N GLU A 10 -0.49 13.89 -5.61
CA GLU A 10 -0.26 13.26 -6.90
C GLU A 10 -0.08 11.75 -6.75
N TYR A 11 -0.81 10.98 -7.55
CA TYR A 11 -0.71 9.52 -7.55
C TYR A 11 0.06 9.04 -8.77
N LEU A 12 1.07 8.19 -8.53
CA LEU A 12 1.93 7.65 -9.56
C LEU A 12 1.92 6.12 -9.51
N SER A 13 1.74 5.46 -10.65
CA SER A 13 1.90 4.00 -10.75
C SER A 13 3.39 3.66 -10.83
N CYS A 14 3.83 2.70 -10.04
CA CYS A 14 5.20 2.22 -10.03
C CYS A 14 5.52 1.51 -11.36
N GLY A 15 6.09 2.26 -12.30
CA GLY A 15 6.38 1.74 -13.64
C GLY A 15 7.65 0.89 -13.74
N ALA A 16 8.54 0.89 -12.73
CA ALA A 16 9.80 0.14 -12.73
C ALA A 16 10.53 0.17 -11.37
N GLU A 17 11.67 -0.52 -11.28
CA GLU A 17 12.53 -0.61 -10.09
C GLU A 17 13.06 0.72 -9.55
N HIS A 18 13.08 1.81 -10.32
CA HIS A 18 13.59 3.10 -9.84
C HIS A 18 12.80 3.66 -8.65
N HIS A 19 11.56 3.22 -8.46
CA HIS A 19 10.72 3.57 -7.31
C HIS A 19 10.91 2.65 -6.10
N LEU A 20 11.63 1.53 -6.23
CA LEU A 20 11.85 0.57 -5.15
C LEU A 20 12.49 1.22 -3.91
N PRO A 21 13.53 2.09 -4.05
CA PRO A 21 14.11 2.77 -2.90
C PRO A 21 13.12 3.64 -2.13
N LEU A 22 12.15 4.26 -2.82
CA LEU A 22 11.09 5.05 -2.17
C LEU A 22 10.12 4.18 -1.38
N ILE A 23 9.72 3.03 -1.97
CA ILE A 23 8.84 2.06 -1.31
C ILE A 23 9.52 1.49 -0.07
N MET A 24 10.78 1.07 -0.21
CA MET A 24 11.58 0.52 0.89
C MET A 24 11.75 1.56 2.00
N GLY A 25 12.13 2.80 1.67
CA GLY A 25 12.31 3.86 2.67
C GLY A 25 11.03 4.22 3.42
N LEU A 26 9.86 4.13 2.78
CA LEU A 26 8.57 4.29 3.45
C LEU A 26 8.26 3.10 4.37
N VAL A 27 8.43 1.88 3.88
CA VAL A 27 8.17 0.66 4.65
C VAL A 27 9.09 0.57 5.85
N ASP A 28 10.40 0.75 5.68
CA ASP A 28 11.39 0.67 6.77
C ASP A 28 11.15 1.73 7.86
N ARG A 29 10.60 2.89 7.48
CA ARG A 29 10.27 3.96 8.44
C ARG A 29 9.00 3.66 9.24
N GLU A 30 7.98 3.10 8.60
CA GLU A 30 6.62 3.06 9.14
C GLU A 30 6.20 1.65 9.62
N LEU A 31 6.80 0.61 9.06
CA LEU A 31 6.66 -0.77 9.50
C LEU A 31 7.93 -1.15 10.26
N GLY A 32 7.78 -1.58 11.52
CA GLY A 32 8.91 -2.02 12.36
C GLY A 32 9.60 -3.30 11.89
N GLU A 33 9.27 -3.79 10.68
CA GLU A 33 9.81 -5.00 10.07
C GLU A 33 10.13 -4.71 8.60
N SER A 34 11.42 -4.73 8.26
CA SER A 34 11.90 -4.62 6.88
C SER A 34 11.74 -5.95 6.14
N TYR A 35 11.21 -5.90 4.92
CA TYR A 35 11.24 -7.05 4.02
C TYR A 35 12.59 -7.16 3.29
N SER A 36 12.92 -8.36 2.80
CA SER A 36 14.05 -8.51 1.89
C SER A 36 13.80 -7.76 0.59
N ILE A 37 14.85 -7.26 -0.06
CA ILE A 37 14.76 -6.64 -1.39
C ILE A 37 14.05 -7.53 -2.42
N PHE A 38 14.17 -8.85 -2.28
CA PHE A 38 13.50 -9.83 -3.15
C PHE A 38 11.98 -9.75 -3.07
N THR A 39 11.44 -9.43 -1.88
CA THR A 39 9.99 -9.27 -1.69
C THR A 39 9.47 -8.10 -2.50
N TYR A 40 10.11 -6.93 -2.39
CA TYR A 40 9.70 -5.76 -3.16
C TYR A 40 9.81 -5.99 -4.67
N ARG A 41 10.92 -6.59 -5.11
CA ARG A 41 11.15 -6.97 -6.51
C ARG A 41 10.04 -7.89 -7.02
N TYR A 42 9.66 -8.91 -6.27
CA TYR A 42 8.60 -9.83 -6.65
C TYR A 42 7.28 -9.09 -6.98
N PHE A 43 6.86 -8.15 -6.14
CA PHE A 43 5.64 -7.38 -6.40
C PHE A 43 5.79 -6.40 -7.58
N VAL A 44 6.86 -5.62 -7.62
CA VAL A 44 7.05 -4.60 -8.66
C VAL A 44 7.28 -5.22 -10.04
N TYR A 45 7.92 -6.39 -10.13
CA TYR A 45 8.10 -7.07 -11.41
C TYR A 45 6.81 -7.73 -11.91
N LEU A 46 6.07 -8.41 -11.04
CA LEU A 46 4.87 -9.15 -11.46
C LEU A 46 3.63 -8.26 -11.59
N TRP A 47 3.51 -7.25 -10.73
CA TRP A 47 2.37 -6.34 -10.69
C TRP A 47 2.76 -4.86 -10.57
N PRO A 48 3.58 -4.31 -11.50
CA PRO A 48 3.94 -2.88 -11.50
C PRO A 48 2.69 -1.99 -11.56
N ASN A 49 1.71 -2.39 -12.38
CA ASN A 49 0.44 -1.70 -12.58
C ASN A 49 -0.53 -1.75 -11.38
N LEU A 50 -0.19 -2.50 -10.33
CA LEU A 50 -0.93 -2.59 -9.06
C LEU A 50 -0.13 -2.03 -7.89
N THR A 51 0.99 -1.37 -8.17
CA THR A 51 1.79 -0.68 -7.18
C THR A 51 1.69 0.82 -7.43
N PHE A 52 1.38 1.60 -6.39
CA PHE A 52 1.16 3.04 -6.49
C PHE A 52 1.86 3.79 -5.37
N LEU A 53 2.30 5.01 -5.70
CA LEU A 53 2.91 5.97 -4.80
C LEU A 53 2.02 7.22 -4.72
N ALA A 54 2.00 7.84 -3.54
CA ALA A 54 1.38 9.13 -3.31
C ALA A 54 2.47 10.17 -3.02
N PHE A 55 2.43 11.28 -3.74
CA PHE A 55 3.36 12.38 -3.63
C PHE A 55 2.65 13.66 -3.17
N HIS A 56 3.31 14.43 -2.32
CA HIS A 56 2.90 15.77 -1.93
C HIS A 56 4.13 16.67 -1.99
N GLU A 57 4.11 17.73 -2.81
CA GLU A 57 5.26 18.63 -3.00
C GLU A 57 6.56 17.85 -3.29
N GLU A 58 6.52 16.94 -4.27
CA GLU A 58 7.63 16.03 -4.67
C GLU A 58 8.08 15.02 -3.62
N LYS A 59 7.51 15.06 -2.40
CA LYS A 59 7.81 14.10 -1.34
C LYS A 59 6.90 12.89 -1.45
N CYS A 60 7.48 11.70 -1.49
CA CYS A 60 6.71 10.46 -1.37
C CYS A 60 6.16 10.32 0.06
N VAL A 61 4.83 10.35 0.19
CA VAL A 61 4.12 10.35 1.48
C VAL A 61 3.33 9.06 1.73
N GLY A 62 3.23 8.19 0.73
CA GLY A 62 2.61 6.89 0.91
C GLY A 62 2.80 5.96 -0.28
N THR A 63 2.56 4.68 -0.04
CA THR A 63 2.60 3.63 -1.06
C THR A 63 1.53 2.59 -0.79
N VAL A 64 0.97 2.02 -1.86
CA VAL A 64 0.23 0.77 -1.81
C VAL A 64 0.83 -0.20 -2.83
N VAL A 65 1.18 -1.39 -2.37
CA VAL A 65 1.72 -2.48 -3.17
C VAL A 65 0.69 -3.59 -3.17
N CYS A 66 0.07 -3.88 -4.32
CA CYS A 66 -0.92 -4.94 -4.46
C CYS A 66 -0.44 -6.07 -5.38
N LYS A 67 -1.04 -7.24 -5.23
CA LYS A 67 -0.97 -8.34 -6.22
C LYS A 67 -2.34 -8.77 -6.70
N MET A 68 -2.40 -9.37 -7.88
CA MET A 68 -3.57 -10.11 -8.35
C MET A 68 -3.28 -11.60 -8.29
N GLY A 69 -4.12 -12.36 -7.60
CA GLY A 69 -4.07 -13.82 -7.58
C GLY A 69 -5.33 -14.43 -8.17
N HIS A 70 -5.22 -15.65 -8.70
CA HIS A 70 -6.37 -16.46 -9.03
C HIS A 70 -6.69 -17.35 -7.82
N HIS A 71 -7.94 -17.31 -7.36
CA HIS A 71 -8.42 -18.25 -6.36
C HIS A 71 -9.72 -18.87 -6.84
N ARG A 72 -9.65 -20.17 -7.15
CA ARG A 72 -10.71 -20.88 -7.89
C ARG A 72 -10.92 -20.20 -9.26
N ASN A 73 -12.16 -19.84 -9.60
CA ASN A 73 -12.55 -19.24 -10.88
C ASN A 73 -12.71 -17.70 -10.79
N THR A 74 -12.15 -17.05 -9.76
CA THR A 74 -12.21 -15.60 -9.62
C THR A 74 -10.83 -15.00 -9.39
N SER A 75 -10.60 -13.81 -9.96
CA SER A 75 -9.42 -13.00 -9.69
C SER A 75 -9.63 -12.19 -8.41
N ARG A 76 -8.63 -12.18 -7.52
CA ARG A 76 -8.65 -11.43 -6.26
C ARG A 76 -7.44 -10.53 -6.14
N GLY A 77 -7.70 -9.28 -5.78
CA GLY A 77 -6.67 -8.33 -5.37
C GLY A 77 -6.28 -8.55 -3.92
N TYR A 78 -4.97 -8.50 -3.64
CA TYR A 78 -4.43 -8.56 -2.29
C TYR A 78 -3.57 -7.32 -2.06
N VAL A 79 -3.79 -6.63 -0.93
CA VAL A 79 -2.90 -5.57 -0.46
C VAL A 79 -1.71 -6.23 0.23
N GLY A 80 -0.53 -6.11 -0.38
CA GLY A 80 0.71 -6.61 0.19
C GLY A 80 1.33 -5.63 1.17
N MET A 81 1.41 -4.36 0.80
CA MET A 81 1.95 -3.30 1.65
C MET A 81 1.08 -2.06 1.50
N LEU A 82 0.76 -1.40 2.60
CA LEU A 82 0.06 -0.12 2.61
C LEU A 82 0.70 0.76 3.67
N VAL A 83 1.29 1.87 3.23
CA VAL A 83 2.02 2.79 4.10
C VAL A 83 1.61 4.22 3.77
N VAL A 84 1.32 5.00 4.80
CA VAL A 84 1.16 6.46 4.74
C VAL A 84 1.90 7.03 5.93
N ILE A 85 2.77 8.01 5.70
CA ILE A 85 3.55 8.63 6.78
C ILE A 85 2.63 9.35 7.78
N GLU A 86 3.02 9.37 9.05
CA GLU A 86 2.19 9.84 10.17
C GLU A 86 1.44 11.17 9.92
N PRO A 87 2.07 12.24 9.41
CA PRO A 87 1.37 13.52 9.24
C PRO A 87 0.22 13.47 8.23
N TYR A 88 0.20 12.48 7.34
CA TYR A 88 -0.72 12.35 6.21
C TYR A 88 -1.81 11.30 6.45
N ARG A 89 -1.78 10.60 7.60
CA ARG A 89 -2.78 9.60 8.00
C ARG A 89 -4.12 10.25 8.35
N GLY A 90 -5.20 9.48 8.28
CA GLY A 90 -6.56 9.94 8.61
C GLY A 90 -7.19 10.88 7.58
N ARG A 91 -6.51 11.11 6.44
CA ARG A 91 -6.95 12.04 5.37
C ARG A 91 -7.54 11.34 4.14
N GLY A 92 -7.81 10.04 4.21
CA GLY A 92 -8.38 9.26 3.10
C GLY A 92 -7.42 8.97 1.93
N ILE A 93 -6.14 9.32 2.02
CA ILE A 93 -5.13 9.13 0.94
C ILE A 93 -5.04 7.67 0.48
N ALA A 94 -5.14 6.73 1.42
CA ALA A 94 -5.13 5.29 1.13
C ALA A 94 -6.36 4.79 0.34
N LEU A 95 -7.50 5.49 0.46
CA LEU A 95 -8.73 5.16 -0.27
C LEU A 95 -8.77 5.80 -1.67
N LEU A 96 -7.94 6.82 -1.88
CA LEU A 96 -7.86 7.60 -3.12
C LEU A 96 -6.90 6.99 -4.16
N PHE A 97 -6.18 5.91 -3.83
CA PHE A 97 -5.35 5.23 -4.81
C PHE A 97 -6.24 4.78 -6.01
N PRO A 98 -5.91 5.17 -7.26
CA PRO A 98 -6.84 5.15 -8.41
C PRO A 98 -7.49 3.80 -8.77
N LYS A 99 -6.99 2.69 -8.22
CA LYS A 99 -7.53 1.33 -8.43
C LYS A 99 -7.92 0.61 -7.13
N CYS A 100 -7.75 1.23 -5.97
CA CYS A 100 -8.19 0.69 -4.69
C CYS A 100 -9.67 1.04 -4.50
N ASN A 101 -10.56 0.48 -5.32
CA ASN A 101 -11.97 0.41 -4.93
C ASN A 101 -12.09 -0.67 -3.84
N PRO A 102 -12.38 -0.32 -2.58
CA PRO A 102 -12.39 -1.26 -1.47
C PRO A 102 -13.42 -2.39 -1.64
N THR A 103 -14.42 -2.24 -2.50
CA THR A 103 -15.44 -3.28 -2.76
C THR A 103 -14.87 -4.54 -3.44
N LEU A 104 -13.70 -4.46 -4.09
CA LEU A 104 -13.03 -5.61 -4.72
C LEU A 104 -11.89 -6.21 -3.89
N LEU A 105 -11.53 -5.56 -2.78
CA LEU A 105 -10.53 -6.05 -1.85
C LEU A 105 -11.27 -6.79 -0.74
N THR A 106 -11.51 -8.08 -0.94
CA THR A 106 -12.01 -8.92 0.14
C THR A 106 -10.95 -8.97 1.24
N THR A 107 -11.06 -8.11 2.24
CA THR A 107 -10.38 -8.26 3.52
C THR A 107 -10.81 -9.60 4.09
N SER A 108 -9.92 -10.58 4.07
CA SER A 108 -10.14 -11.82 4.81
C SER A 108 -9.98 -11.50 6.30
N HIS A 109 -11.09 -11.08 6.92
CA HIS A 109 -11.21 -10.90 8.36
C HIS A 109 -11.06 -12.29 9.01
N LYS A 110 -9.94 -12.59 9.67
CA LYS A 110 -9.91 -13.67 10.67
C LYS A 110 -10.46 -13.07 11.96
N ASN A 111 -11.67 -13.50 12.33
CA ASN A 111 -12.32 -13.10 13.59
C ASN A 111 -11.46 -13.50 14.79
N GLY A 112 -11.14 -12.53 15.64
CA GLY A 112 -10.47 -12.75 16.92
C GLY A 112 -10.32 -11.46 17.72
N GLY A 113 -11.41 -11.04 18.39
CA GLY A 113 -11.41 -10.33 19.68
C GLY A 113 -10.72 -8.97 19.84
N ASN A 114 -11.54 -7.97 20.20
CA ASN A 114 -11.25 -6.62 20.72
C ASN A 114 -10.81 -5.52 19.73
N ASP A 115 -11.72 -4.55 19.60
CA ASP A 115 -11.66 -3.36 18.77
C ASP A 115 -10.50 -2.41 19.13
N GLN A 116 -9.54 -2.32 18.23
CA GLN A 116 -8.66 -1.17 17.99
C GLN A 116 -8.59 -0.97 16.48
N PRO A 117 -8.62 0.26 15.94
CA PRO A 117 -8.42 0.48 14.51
C PRO A 117 -6.98 0.08 14.15
N VAL A 118 -6.82 -1.14 13.63
CA VAL A 118 -5.51 -1.74 13.38
C VAL A 118 -4.85 -1.05 12.19
N ASN A 119 -3.99 -0.06 12.47
CA ASN A 119 -3.08 0.62 11.54
C ASN A 119 -1.99 -0.30 10.94
N ARG A 120 -2.22 -1.61 10.92
CA ARG A 120 -1.23 -2.63 10.53
C ARG A 120 -1.97 -3.74 9.80
N LEU A 121 -2.19 -3.56 8.50
CA LEU A 121 -2.39 -4.70 7.61
C LEU A 121 -1.03 -5.40 7.48
N GLN A 122 -0.62 -6.11 8.53
CA GLN A 122 0.43 -7.10 8.44
C GLN A 122 -0.08 -8.16 7.45
N MET A 123 0.67 -8.43 6.38
CA MET A 123 0.34 -9.52 5.47
C MET A 123 -0.04 -10.77 6.25
N CYS A 124 -1.11 -11.45 5.84
CA CYS A 124 -1.19 -12.89 6.01
C CYS A 124 0.05 -13.47 5.32
N GLN A 125 1.04 -13.87 6.11
CA GLN A 125 2.19 -14.63 5.67
C GLN A 125 1.72 -16.01 5.20
N ASP A 126 1.16 -16.08 3.99
CA ASP A 126 1.01 -17.33 3.28
C ASP A 126 1.97 -17.27 2.08
N PHE A 127 3.25 -17.52 2.38
CA PHE A 127 4.19 -18.12 1.41
C PHE A 127 3.98 -19.63 1.43
#